data_AF-A0A7Y2TA28-F1
#
_entry.id   AF-A0A7Y2TA28-F1
#
_cell.length_a   1.000
_cell.length_b   1.000
_cell.length_c   1.000
_cell.angle_alpha   90.00
_cell.angle_beta   90.00
_cell.angle_gamma   90.00
#
_symmetry.space_group_name_H-M   'P 1'
#
loop_
_entity.id
_entity.type
_entity.pdbx_description
1 polymer ?
#
loop_
_entity_poly.entity_id
_entity_poly.type
_entity_poly.pdbx_seq_one_letter_code
_entity_poly.pdbx_strand_id
1 'polypeptide(L)'
;MDNLFPYDNIIVAVLIFIMGFLFHWVGQLISVLNWDFATKIGLQESKMPKEYKVYEHAIAVADSMIGWIYGLAAVGLILRTEWGYKLAWFPGAILIYHSISYWFWTDNRKKDGHDLTPAPLRIGWTIANIVTGLLTIIVVWNSYK
;
A
#
# COMPACT_ATOMS: atom_id res chain seq x y z
N MET A 1 22.75 1.82 14.02
CA MET A 1 21.81 1.93 12.89
C MET A 1 22.14 3.20 12.18
N ASP A 2 22.79 3.05 11.04
CA ASP A 2 23.26 4.18 10.25
C ASP A 2 22.08 4.76 9.45
N ASN A 3 22.12 6.09 9.24
CA ASN A 3 21.13 6.77 8.41
C ASN A 3 21.72 6.99 7.02
N LEU A 4 20.93 6.75 5.98
CA LEU A 4 21.29 7.09 4.61
C LEU A 4 21.34 8.60 4.40
N PHE A 5 20.45 9.33 5.07
CA PHE A 5 20.38 10.80 5.14
C PHE A 5 19.65 11.20 6.43
N PRO A 6 19.72 12.48 6.87
CA PRO A 6 19.09 12.90 8.11
C PRO A 6 17.57 12.59 8.15
N TYR A 7 17.14 11.90 9.21
CA TYR A 7 15.74 11.53 9.46
C TYR A 7 15.09 10.59 8.43
N ASP A 8 15.88 9.84 7.67
CA ASP A 8 15.39 8.82 6.72
C ASP A 8 14.37 7.85 7.33
N ASN A 9 14.59 7.40 8.56
CA ASN A 9 13.70 6.52 9.31
C ASN A 9 12.33 7.17 9.58
N ILE A 10 12.29 8.48 9.83
CA ILE A 10 11.05 9.23 10.04
C ILE A 10 10.30 9.40 8.73
N ILE A 11 11.00 9.77 7.65
CA ILE A 11 10.38 9.94 6.34
C ILE A 11 9.75 8.63 5.88
N VAL A 12 10.50 7.52 5.96
CA VAL A 12 9.98 6.20 5.61
C VAL A 12 8.80 5.81 6.50
N ALA A 13 8.88 6.04 7.81
CA ALA A 13 7.77 5.74 8.70
C ALA A 13 6.48 6.50 8.33
N VAL A 14 6.59 7.79 8.02
CA VAL A 14 5.44 8.60 7.59
C VAL A 14 4.86 8.08 6.28
N LEU A 15 5.71 7.73 5.30
CA LEU A 15 5.24 7.19 4.03
C LEU A 15 4.56 5.83 4.20
N ILE A 16 5.13 4.93 5.01
CA ILE A 16 4.52 3.63 5.35
C ILE A 16 3.18 3.85 6.08
N PHE A 17 3.13 4.80 7.00
CA PHE A 17 1.89 5.10 7.73
C PHE A 17 0.80 5.59 6.77
N ILE A 18 1.12 6.52 5.87
CA ILE A 18 0.14 7.05 4.92
C ILE A 18 -0.26 5.98 3.90
N MET A 19 0.70 5.41 3.18
CA MET A 19 0.43 4.47 2.09
C MET A 19 -0.04 3.12 2.60
N GLY A 20 0.65 2.55 3.59
CA GLY A 20 0.32 1.24 4.14
C GLY A 20 -0.85 1.29 5.10
N PHE A 21 -0.75 2.08 6.16
CA PHE A 21 -1.76 2.01 7.23
C PHE A 21 -3.05 2.75 6.87
N LEU A 22 -2.99 3.99 6.38
CA LEU A 22 -4.22 4.73 6.06
C LEU A 22 -4.89 4.21 4.79
N PHE A 23 -4.13 4.09 3.70
CA PHE A 23 -4.72 3.70 2.42
C PHE A 23 -4.97 2.19 2.31
N HIS A 24 -3.94 1.35 2.50
CA HIS A 24 -4.10 -0.10 2.36
C HIS A 24 -4.81 -0.77 3.53
N TRP A 25 -4.69 -0.27 4.76
CA TRP A 25 -5.40 -0.90 5.88
C TRP A 25 -6.75 -0.23 6.17
N VAL A 26 -6.78 1.06 6.54
CA VAL A 26 -8.06 1.73 6.87
C VAL A 26 -8.98 1.81 5.65
N GLY A 27 -8.46 2.19 4.48
CA GLY A 27 -9.24 2.25 3.24
C GLY A 27 -9.85 0.90 2.83
N GLN A 28 -9.06 -0.17 2.92
CA GLN A 28 -9.56 -1.51 2.59
C GLN A 28 -10.51 -2.04 3.66
N LEU A 29 -10.28 -1.74 4.94
CA LEU A 29 -11.20 -2.11 6.02
C LEU A 29 -12.58 -1.47 5.82
N ILE A 30 -12.63 -0.19 5.41
CA ILE A 30 -13.88 0.47 5.04
C ILE A 30 -14.57 -0.29 3.88
N SER A 31 -13.79 -0.70 2.88
CA SER A 31 -14.30 -1.47 1.72
C SER A 31 -14.86 -2.84 2.11
N VAL A 32 -14.24 -3.52 3.07
CA VAL A 32 -14.73 -4.80 3.62
C VAL A 32 -16.03 -4.58 4.39
N LEU A 33 -16.08 -3.58 5.27
CA LEU A 33 -17.23 -3.33 6.15
C LEU A 33 -18.44 -2.79 5.39
N ASN A 34 -18.22 -1.93 4.39
CA ASN A 34 -19.27 -1.31 3.61
C ASN A 34 -18.79 -0.88 2.22
N TRP A 35 -18.92 -1.79 1.25
CA TRP A 35 -18.53 -1.54 -0.14
C TRP A 35 -19.27 -0.35 -0.77
N ASP A 36 -20.56 -0.20 -0.52
CA ASP A 36 -21.36 0.86 -1.12
C ASP A 36 -20.93 2.24 -0.60
N PHE A 37 -20.60 2.32 0.69
CA PHE A 37 -19.99 3.52 1.26
C PHE A 37 -18.60 3.78 0.68
N ALA A 38 -17.75 2.77 0.56
CA ALA A 38 -16.42 2.88 -0.03
C ALA A 38 -16.48 3.40 -1.49
N THR A 39 -17.43 2.91 -2.29
CA THR A 39 -17.70 3.44 -3.63
C THR A 39 -18.17 4.89 -3.59
N LYS A 40 -19.07 5.25 -2.65
CA LYS A 40 -19.59 6.61 -2.52
C LYS A 40 -18.50 7.65 -2.21
N ILE A 41 -17.49 7.28 -1.42
CA ILE A 41 -16.37 8.16 -1.07
C ILE A 41 -15.16 8.03 -2.01
N GLY A 42 -15.27 7.24 -3.08
CA GLY A 42 -14.24 7.12 -4.11
C GLY A 42 -13.06 6.21 -3.75
N LEU A 43 -13.18 5.36 -2.72
CA LEU A 43 -12.18 4.33 -2.41
C LEU A 43 -12.26 3.11 -3.33
N GLN A 44 -13.43 2.86 -3.93
CA GLN A 44 -13.69 1.73 -4.82
C GLN A 44 -14.39 2.21 -6.10
N GLU A 45 -14.11 1.59 -7.25
CA GLU A 45 -14.72 2.00 -8.51
C GLU A 45 -16.22 1.67 -8.59
N SER A 46 -16.97 2.59 -9.22
CA SER A 46 -18.38 2.36 -9.53
C SER A 46 -18.55 1.46 -10.75
N LYS A 47 -19.68 0.73 -10.83
CA LYS A 47 -20.07 -0.09 -12.00
C LYS A 47 -19.08 -1.22 -12.35
N MET A 48 -18.34 -1.70 -11.35
CA MET A 48 -17.44 -2.83 -11.50
C MET A 48 -18.23 -4.12 -11.84
N PRO A 49 -17.80 -4.91 -12.84
CA PRO A 49 -18.31 -6.26 -13.07
C PRO A 49 -18.25 -7.12 -11.80
N LYS A 50 -19.17 -8.09 -11.69
CA LYS A 50 -19.28 -8.90 -10.46
C LYS A 50 -17.99 -9.67 -10.17
N GLU A 51 -17.35 -10.19 -11.20
CA GLU A 51 -16.11 -10.98 -11.09
C GLU A 51 -14.98 -10.13 -10.50
N TYR A 52 -14.85 -8.89 -10.98
CA TYR A 52 -13.84 -7.96 -10.49
C TYR A 52 -14.15 -7.49 -9.07
N LYS A 53 -15.43 -7.26 -8.73
CA LYS A 53 -15.84 -6.92 -7.36
C LYS A 53 -15.49 -8.02 -6.38
N VAL A 54 -15.72 -9.29 -6.74
CA VAL A 54 -15.35 -10.44 -5.90
C VAL A 54 -13.84 -10.48 -5.68
N TYR A 55 -13.05 -10.29 -6.75
CA TYR A 55 -11.59 -10.27 -6.67
C TYR A 55 -11.08 -9.11 -5.78
N GLU A 56 -11.55 -7.89 -6.01
CA GLU A 56 -11.09 -6.73 -5.24
C GLU A 56 -11.58 -6.75 -3.79
N HIS A 57 -12.75 -7.32 -3.52
CA HIS A 57 -13.20 -7.56 -2.15
C HIS A 57 -12.32 -8.59 -1.44
N ALA A 58 -11.88 -9.64 -2.13
CA ALA A 58 -10.94 -10.61 -1.57
C ALA A 58 -9.58 -9.96 -1.25
N ILE A 59 -9.09 -9.07 -2.12
CA ILE A 59 -7.90 -8.25 -1.84
C ILE A 59 -8.14 -7.37 -0.61
N ALA A 60 -9.26 -6.67 -0.54
CA ALA A 60 -9.58 -5.78 0.57
C ALA A 60 -9.60 -6.54 1.92
N VAL A 61 -10.11 -7.78 1.93
CA VAL A 61 -10.05 -8.67 3.10
C VAL A 61 -8.60 -9.03 3.44
N ALA A 62 -7.80 -9.45 2.46
CA ALA A 62 -6.39 -9.78 2.68
C ALA A 62 -5.61 -8.59 3.26
N ASP A 63 -5.76 -7.41 2.66
CA ASP A 63 -5.12 -6.17 3.09
C ASP A 63 -5.60 -5.74 4.48
N SER A 64 -6.87 -5.97 4.83
CA SER A 64 -7.38 -5.71 6.18
C SER A 64 -6.79 -6.65 7.23
N MET A 65 -6.53 -7.91 6.87
CA MET A 65 -5.97 -8.92 7.78
C MET A 65 -4.49 -8.69 8.08
N ILE A 66 -3.72 -8.17 7.12
CA ILE A 66 -2.26 -7.99 7.27
C ILE A 66 -1.85 -6.53 7.42
N GLY A 67 -2.64 -5.57 6.94
CA GLY A 67 -2.24 -4.16 6.80
C GLY A 67 -2.01 -3.41 8.12
N TRP A 68 -2.49 -3.92 9.25
CA TRP A 68 -2.17 -3.32 10.56
C TRP A 68 -0.65 -3.34 10.84
N ILE A 69 0.11 -4.25 10.22
CA ILE A 69 1.58 -4.32 10.37
C ILE A 69 2.27 -3.04 9.86
N TYR A 70 1.66 -2.32 8.91
CA TYR A 70 2.19 -1.05 8.41
C TYR A 70 2.29 -0.02 9.54
N GLY A 71 1.26 0.07 10.38
CA GLY A 71 1.22 1.00 11.51
C GLY A 71 2.28 0.66 12.56
N LEU A 72 2.43 -0.63 12.90
CA LEU A 72 3.45 -1.06 13.85
C LEU A 72 4.87 -0.84 13.32
N ALA A 73 5.12 -1.12 12.04
CA ALA A 73 6.41 -0.86 11.42
C ALA A 73 6.75 0.63 11.43
N ALA A 74 5.78 1.50 11.10
CA ALA A 74 5.96 2.95 11.14
C ALA A 74 6.31 3.43 12.56
N VAL A 75 5.59 2.99 13.59
CA VAL A 75 5.91 3.33 14.99
C VAL A 75 7.31 2.83 15.37
N GLY A 76 7.63 1.59 15.03
CA GLY A 76 8.93 1.01 15.33
C GLY A 76 10.10 1.77 14.67
N LEU A 77 9.91 2.23 13.44
CA LEU A 77 10.86 3.08 12.71
C LEU A 77 11.00 4.48 13.33
N ILE A 78 9.90 5.11 13.77
CA ILE A 78 9.95 6.41 14.46
C ILE A 78 10.77 6.31 15.74
N LEU A 79 10.52 5.24 16.52
CA LEU A 79 11.21 4.99 17.79
C LEU A 79 12.62 4.40 17.61
N ARG A 80 13.07 4.19 16.37
CA ARG A 80 14.37 3.59 16.01
C ARG A 80 14.64 2.24 16.69
N THR A 81 13.61 1.42 16.78
CA THR A 81 13.69 0.10 17.42
C THR A 81 14.15 -0.96 16.43
N GLU A 82 14.99 -1.91 16.86
CA GLU A 82 15.51 -2.97 15.98
C GLU A 82 14.40 -3.82 15.35
N TRP A 83 13.38 -4.17 16.13
CA TRP A 83 12.22 -4.91 15.61
C TRP A 83 11.44 -4.09 14.57
N GLY A 84 11.40 -2.76 14.68
CA GLY A 84 10.73 -1.88 13.72
C GLY A 84 11.38 -1.95 12.34
N TYR A 85 12.71 -1.89 12.29
CA TYR A 85 13.45 -2.07 11.03
C TYR A 85 13.32 -3.50 10.49
N LYS A 86 13.30 -4.53 11.35
CA LYS A 86 13.07 -5.92 10.90
C LYS A 86 11.69 -6.07 10.28
N LEU A 87 10.67 -5.51 10.92
CA LEU A 87 9.29 -5.58 10.45
C LEU A 87 9.10 -4.78 9.15
N ALA A 88 9.77 -3.64 8.99
CA ALA A 88 9.63 -2.75 7.84
C ALA A 88 10.01 -3.38 6.48
N TRP A 89 10.76 -4.49 6.47
CA TRP A 89 10.95 -5.32 5.27
C TRP A 89 9.62 -5.75 4.64
N PHE A 90 8.64 -6.15 5.46
CA PHE A 90 7.34 -6.61 4.99
C PHE A 90 6.56 -5.49 4.29
N PRO A 91 6.29 -4.34 4.93
CA PRO A 91 5.75 -3.16 4.25
C PRO A 91 6.45 -2.80 2.95
N GLY A 92 7.79 -2.76 2.95
CA GLY A 92 8.58 -2.41 1.78
C GLY A 92 8.29 -3.33 0.59
N ALA A 93 8.34 -4.65 0.83
CA ALA A 93 8.09 -5.65 -0.19
C ALA A 93 6.63 -5.66 -0.67
N ILE A 94 5.67 -5.56 0.25
CA ILE A 94 4.24 -5.61 -0.08
C ILE A 94 3.84 -4.37 -0.91
N LEU A 95 4.37 -3.18 -0.63
CA LEU A 95 4.08 -1.97 -1.42
C LEU A 95 4.63 -2.08 -2.85
N ILE A 96 5.82 -2.65 -3.04
CA ILE A 96 6.36 -2.92 -4.39
C ILE A 96 5.46 -3.93 -5.12
N TYR A 97 5.06 -5.01 -4.43
CA TYR A 97 4.13 -5.99 -4.95
C TYR A 97 2.81 -5.34 -5.37
N HIS A 98 2.18 -4.53 -4.52
CA HIS A 98 0.92 -3.84 -4.86
C HIS A 98 1.08 -2.94 -6.06
N SER A 99 2.19 -2.20 -6.16
CA SER A 99 2.46 -1.36 -7.33
C SER A 99 2.46 -2.18 -8.62
N ILE A 100 3.21 -3.28 -8.66
CA ILE A 100 3.37 -4.10 -9.85
C ILE A 100 2.02 -4.77 -10.18
N SER A 101 1.43 -5.44 -9.21
CA SER A 101 0.15 -6.14 -9.35
C SER A 101 -0.96 -5.21 -9.81
N TYR A 102 -1.07 -4.01 -9.23
CA TYR A 102 -2.06 -3.02 -9.62
C TYR A 102 -1.86 -2.51 -11.04
N TRP A 103 -0.60 -2.27 -11.45
CA TRP A 103 -0.29 -1.84 -12.81
C TRP A 103 -0.76 -2.87 -13.86
N PHE A 104 -0.49 -4.15 -13.61
CA PHE A 104 -0.93 -5.24 -14.50
C PHE A 104 -2.43 -5.50 -14.42
N TRP A 105 -3.01 -5.48 -13.22
CA TRP A 105 -4.45 -5.66 -13.01
C TRP A 105 -5.27 -4.63 -13.80
N THR A 106 -4.93 -3.35 -13.64
CA THR A 106 -5.59 -2.25 -14.36
C THR A 106 -5.38 -2.34 -15.88
N ASP A 107 -4.21 -2.79 -16.33
CA ASP A 107 -3.95 -3.02 -17.76
C ASP A 107 -4.83 -4.13 -18.35
N ASN A 108 -4.97 -5.23 -17.62
CA ASN A 108 -5.77 -6.38 -18.04
C ASN A 108 -7.26 -6.01 -18.06
N ARG A 109 -7.79 -5.35 -17.02
CA ARG A 109 -9.17 -4.82 -17.01
C ARG A 109 -9.43 -3.94 -18.24
N LYS A 110 -8.48 -3.07 -18.58
CA LYS A 110 -8.59 -2.21 -19.77
C LYS A 110 -8.62 -3.00 -21.08
N LYS A 111 -7.78 -4.03 -21.22
CA LYS A 111 -7.78 -4.94 -22.39
C LYS A 111 -9.09 -5.71 -22.52
N ASP A 112 -9.73 -6.02 -21.40
CA ASP A 112 -11.05 -6.65 -21.34
C ASP A 112 -12.21 -5.67 -21.58
N GLY A 113 -11.93 -4.39 -21.87
CA GLY A 113 -12.94 -3.36 -22.17
C GLY A 113 -13.48 -2.61 -20.94
N HIS A 114 -12.87 -2.80 -19.77
CA HIS A 114 -13.27 -2.18 -18.51
C HIS A 114 -12.26 -1.13 -18.04
N ASP A 115 -12.34 0.09 -18.59
CA ASP A 115 -11.52 1.22 -18.18
C ASP A 115 -12.17 1.95 -16.98
N LEU A 116 -11.95 1.41 -15.78
CA LEU A 116 -12.57 1.89 -14.53
C LEU A 116 -11.70 2.92 -13.78
N THR A 117 -10.40 2.99 -14.08
CA THR A 117 -9.43 3.82 -13.35
C THR A 117 -8.81 4.86 -14.28
N PRO A 118 -8.95 6.16 -14.00
CA PRO A 118 -8.29 7.20 -14.78
C PRO A 118 -6.75 7.05 -14.78
N ALA A 119 -6.11 7.30 -15.93
CA ALA A 119 -4.67 7.17 -16.08
C ALA A 119 -3.83 7.94 -15.02
N PRO A 120 -4.19 9.19 -14.63
CA PRO A 120 -3.45 9.90 -13.59
C PRO A 120 -3.49 9.19 -12.23
N LEU A 121 -4.65 8.62 -11.86
CA LEU A 121 -4.81 7.87 -10.62
C LEU A 121 -4.02 6.57 -10.68
N ARG A 122 -4.08 5.85 -11.81
CA ARG A 122 -3.28 4.63 -12.04
C ARG A 122 -1.79 4.89 -11.84
N ILE A 123 -1.26 5.92 -12.51
CA ILE A 123 0.16 6.28 -12.46
C ILE A 123 0.55 6.75 -11.06
N GLY A 124 -0.21 7.68 -10.48
CA GLY A 124 0.07 8.23 -9.16
C GLY A 124 0.08 7.16 -8.07
N TRP A 125 -0.91 6.27 -8.07
CA TRP A 125 -1.00 5.17 -7.11
C TRP A 125 0.18 4.21 -7.24
N THR A 126 0.53 3.82 -8.47
CA THR A 126 1.66 2.93 -8.76
C THR A 126 2.98 3.55 -8.28
N ILE A 127 3.23 4.82 -8.64
CA ILE A 127 4.45 5.53 -8.24
C ILE A 127 4.53 5.69 -6.72
N ALA A 128 3.45 6.08 -6.06
CA ALA A 128 3.43 6.25 -4.60
C ALA A 128 3.77 4.95 -3.86
N ASN A 129 3.22 3.82 -4.32
CA ASN A 129 3.50 2.50 -3.77
C ASN A 129 4.96 2.08 -3.99
N ILE A 130 5.45 2.12 -5.24
CA ILE A 130 6.79 1.63 -5.55
C ILE A 130 7.89 2.49 -4.92
N VAL A 131 7.73 3.82 -4.91
CA VAL A 131 8.71 4.72 -4.30
C VAL A 131 8.75 4.52 -2.80
N THR A 132 7.60 4.41 -2.14
CA THR A 132 7.54 4.14 -0.70
C THR A 132 8.17 2.78 -0.38
N GLY A 133 7.85 1.74 -1.16
CA GLY A 133 8.38 0.41 -0.94
C GLY A 133 9.90 0.31 -1.14
N LEU A 134 10.41 0.89 -2.24
CA LEU A 134 11.85 0.93 -2.52
C LEU A 134 12.62 1.73 -1.47
N LEU A 135 12.14 2.92 -1.11
CA LEU A 135 12.79 3.74 -0.10
C LEU A 135 12.82 3.03 1.26
N THR A 136 11.73 2.35 1.62
CA THR A 136 11.68 1.51 2.83
C THR A 136 12.77 0.46 2.82
N ILE A 137 12.86 -0.33 1.73
CA ILE A 137 13.88 -1.38 1.60
C ILE A 137 15.29 -0.82 1.68
N ILE A 138 15.56 0.31 1.01
CA ILE A 138 16.89 0.93 0.99
C ILE A 138 17.28 1.41 2.39
N VAL A 139 16.38 2.09 3.11
CA VAL A 139 16.66 2.59 4.48
C VAL A 139 16.85 1.43 5.44
N VAL A 140 15.99 0.42 5.36
CA VAL A 140 16.10 -0.78 6.21
C VAL A 140 17.38 -1.56 5.90
N TRP A 141 17.75 -1.73 4.64
CA TRP A 141 19.00 -2.42 4.27
C TRP A 141 20.25 -1.70 4.79
N ASN A 142 20.27 -0.37 4.73
CA ASN A 142 21.42 0.40 5.22
C ASN A 142 21.49 0.46 6.76
N SER A 143 20.38 0.28 7.49
CA SER A 143 20.42 0.32 8.96
C SER A 143 21.12 -0.90 9.60
N TYR A 144 21.32 -1.98 8.83
CA TYR A 144 22.06 -3.20 9.23
C TYR A 144 23.52 -3.23 8.78
N LYS A 145 23.96 -2.24 8.03
CA LYS A 145 25.39 -2.04 7.76
C LYS A 145 26.02 -1.31 8.93
#